data_AF-A0A7S0GK24-F1
#
_entry.id   AF-A0A7S0GK24-F1
#
_cell.length_a   1.000
_cell.length_b   1.000
_cell.length_c   1.000
_cell.angle_alpha   90.00
_cell.angle_beta   90.00
_cell.angle_gamma   90.00
#
_symmetry.space_group_name_H-M   'P 1'
#
loop_
_entity.id
_entity.type
_entity.pdbx_description
1 polymer ?
#
loop_
_entity_poly.entity_id
_entity_poly.type
_entity_poly.pdbx_seq_one_letter_code
_entity_poly.pdbx_strand_id
1 'polypeptide(L)'
;TSNKKYLHMSNNSEIEGTDRVLSCLPYLIPLLDGERYGKYLFYLVPALGMADSILLGPFKAIYSLIPFAQLIAFIGLSVLSRNPDLPRPVRFNMQQALILDITLIVPSLLGQLPFPIPALLANSGSNCVYLAMVASVG
;
A
#
# COMPACT_ATOMS: atom_id res chain seq x y z
N THR A 1 11.44 38.00 1.08
CA THR A 1 10.51 36.85 1.08
C THR A 1 11.20 35.50 0.88
N SER A 2 12.24 35.41 0.03
CA SER A 2 13.05 34.17 -0.16
C SER A 2 13.72 33.68 1.13
N ASN A 3 14.28 34.59 1.94
CA ASN A 3 14.98 34.25 3.20
C ASN A 3 14.08 33.58 4.27
N LYS A 4 12.80 33.96 4.37
CA LYS A 4 11.83 33.30 5.27
C LYS A 4 11.55 31.85 4.86
N LYS A 5 11.56 31.56 3.55
CA LYS A 5 11.34 30.21 3.01
C LYS A 5 12.51 29.27 3.33
N TYR A 6 13.74 29.80 3.35
CA TYR A 6 14.93 29.05 3.77
C TYR A 6 15.04 28.92 5.29
N LEU A 7 14.66 29.94 6.05
CA LEU A 7 14.57 29.89 7.52
C LEU A 7 13.54 28.85 8.00
N HIS A 8 12.40 28.72 7.32
CA HIS A 8 11.43 27.67 7.61
C HIS A 8 11.87 26.28 7.13
N MET A 9 12.82 26.21 6.16
CA MET A 9 13.44 24.96 5.72
C MET A 9 14.55 24.50 6.69
N SER A 10 15.24 25.44 7.35
CA SER A 10 16.28 25.18 8.34
C SER A 10 15.74 24.67 9.67
N ASN A 11 14.56 25.15 10.09
CA ASN A 11 13.90 24.71 11.33
C ASN A 11 13.21 23.34 11.21
N ASN A 12 13.21 22.73 10.02
CA ASN A 12 12.57 21.45 9.72
C ASN A 12 13.58 20.29 9.59
N SER A 13 14.77 20.45 10.16
CA SER A 13 15.86 19.46 10.09
C SER A 13 15.64 18.27 11.02
N GLU A 14 14.69 18.36 11.95
CA GLU A 14 14.14 17.21 12.65
C GLU A 14 12.83 16.81 11.97
N ILE A 15 12.82 15.64 11.33
CA ILE A 15 11.57 15.00 10.94
C ILE A 15 10.75 14.84 12.21
N GLU A 16 9.72 15.67 12.38
CA GLU A 16 8.81 15.63 13.52
C GLU A 16 8.23 14.20 13.62
N GLY A 17 8.04 13.68 14.84
CA GLY A 17 7.53 12.30 15.02
C GLY A 17 6.24 12.04 14.25
N THR A 18 5.40 13.07 14.11
CA THR A 18 4.18 13.09 13.30
C THR A 18 4.45 12.78 11.82
N ASP A 19 5.48 13.37 11.21
CA ASP A 19 5.83 13.13 9.81
C ASP A 19 6.24 11.68 9.54
N ARG A 20 6.81 11.00 10.55
CA ARG A 20 7.18 9.58 10.47
C ARG A 20 5.93 8.70 10.43
N VAL A 21 4.98 8.94 11.32
CA VAL A 21 3.72 8.19 11.36
C VAL A 21 2.91 8.41 10.08
N LEU A 22 2.80 9.67 9.63
CA LEU A 22 2.13 10.02 8.38
C LEU A 22 2.79 9.39 7.16
N SER A 23 4.10 9.14 7.21
CA SER A 23 4.83 8.49 6.11
C SER A 23 4.53 7.00 5.98
N CYS A 24 4.03 6.34 7.03
CA CYS A 24 3.64 4.93 6.97
C CYS A 24 2.23 4.73 6.38
N LEU A 25 1.33 5.70 6.58
CA LEU A 25 -0.07 5.59 6.18
C LEU A 25 -0.31 5.25 4.69
N PRO A 26 0.43 5.82 3.72
CA PRO A 26 0.18 5.54 2.31
C PRO A 26 0.29 4.06 1.95
N TYR A 27 1.15 3.31 2.64
CA TYR A 27 1.35 1.87 2.38
C TYR A 27 0.17 0.99 2.82
N LEU A 28 -0.77 1.51 3.62
CA LEU A 28 -2.00 0.79 3.91
C LEU A 28 -2.80 0.50 2.63
N ILE A 29 -2.76 1.39 1.64
CA ILE A 29 -3.50 1.22 0.38
C ILE A 29 -3.05 -0.03 -0.39
N PRO A 30 -1.78 -0.14 -0.85
CA PRO A 30 -1.34 -1.34 -1.57
C PRO A 30 -1.39 -2.61 -0.70
N LEU A 31 -1.30 -2.49 0.63
CA LEU A 31 -1.46 -3.62 1.54
C LEU A 31 -2.91 -4.15 1.55
N LEU A 32 -3.90 -3.27 1.56
CA LEU A 32 -5.32 -3.63 1.46
C LEU A 32 -5.64 -4.22 0.08
N ASP A 33 -5.17 -3.60 -1.01
CA ASP A 33 -5.40 -4.08 -2.37
C ASP A 33 -4.68 -5.41 -2.65
N GLY A 34 -3.57 -5.65 -1.95
CA GLY A 34 -2.77 -6.87 -2.02
C GLY A 34 -3.34 -8.06 -1.25
N GLU A 35 -4.33 -7.88 -0.37
CA GLU A 35 -4.85 -8.92 0.52
C GLU A 35 -5.25 -10.20 -0.21
N ARG A 36 -5.93 -10.05 -1.35
CA ARG A 36 -6.43 -11.19 -2.16
C ARG A 36 -5.36 -12.20 -2.54
N TYR A 37 -4.09 -11.75 -2.61
CA TYR A 37 -2.97 -12.61 -2.94
C TYR A 37 -2.50 -13.47 -1.76
N GLY A 38 -2.84 -13.11 -0.52
CA GLY A 38 -2.45 -13.81 0.71
C GLY A 38 -3.34 -14.99 1.10
N LYS A 39 -4.50 -15.18 0.44
CA LYS A 39 -5.52 -16.17 0.85
C LYS A 39 -4.99 -17.60 1.03
N TYR A 40 -4.07 -18.04 0.18
CA TYR A 40 -3.50 -19.39 0.29
C TYR A 40 -2.48 -19.50 1.43
N LEU A 41 -1.72 -18.43 1.70
CA LEU A 41 -0.84 -18.36 2.88
C LEU A 41 -1.64 -18.38 4.18
N PHE A 42 -2.76 -17.68 4.24
CA PHE A 42 -3.61 -17.66 5.43
C PHE A 42 -4.20 -19.05 5.74
N TYR A 43 -4.48 -19.83 4.70
CA TYR A 43 -4.91 -21.22 4.86
C TYR A 43 -3.77 -22.14 5.36
N LEU A 44 -2.56 -21.95 4.82
CA LEU A 44 -1.38 -22.74 5.21
C LEU A 44 -0.86 -22.38 6.60
N VAL A 45 -0.93 -21.11 6.97
CA VAL A 45 -0.44 -20.55 8.23
C VAL A 45 -1.56 -19.72 8.85
N PRO A 46 -2.52 -20.34 9.57
CA PRO A 46 -3.68 -19.64 10.14
C PRO A 46 -3.31 -18.48 11.07
N ALA A 47 -2.20 -18.59 11.78
CA ALA A 47 -1.69 -17.51 12.64
C ALA A 47 -1.41 -16.21 11.86
N LEU A 48 -0.93 -16.32 10.61
CA LEU A 48 -0.70 -15.16 9.74
C LEU A 48 -2.03 -14.51 9.33
N GLY A 49 -3.04 -15.31 8.97
CA GLY A 49 -4.39 -14.80 8.69
C GLY A 49 -5.05 -14.15 9.90
N MET A 50 -4.78 -14.66 11.11
CA MET A 50 -5.26 -14.04 12.34
C MET A 50 -4.57 -12.69 12.60
N ALA A 51 -3.26 -12.60 12.40
CA ALA A 51 -2.53 -11.33 12.53
C ALA A 51 -3.03 -10.28 11.52
N ASP A 52 -3.17 -10.69 10.26
CA ASP A 52 -3.71 -9.85 9.18
C ASP A 52 -5.15 -9.36 9.48
N SER A 53 -6.02 -10.24 9.97
CA SER A 53 -7.40 -9.85 10.32
C SER A 53 -7.49 -8.94 11.54
N ILE A 54 -6.64 -9.10 12.56
CA ILE A 54 -6.61 -8.22 13.72
C ILE A 54 -6.06 -6.84 13.35
N LEU A 55 -4.94 -6.80 12.62
CA LEU A 55 -4.24 -5.55 12.31
C LEU A 55 -4.94 -4.75 11.21
N LEU A 56 -5.40 -5.41 10.15
CA LEU A 56 -5.97 -4.76 8.96
C LEU A 56 -7.48 -4.87 8.86
N GLY A 57 -8.12 -5.78 9.60
CA GLY A 57 -9.57 -6.02 9.55
C GLY A 57 -10.43 -4.76 9.66
N PRO A 58 -10.16 -3.83 10.60
CA PRO A 58 -10.92 -2.58 10.71
C PRO A 58 -10.82 -1.73 9.44
N PHE A 59 -9.63 -1.64 8.85
CA PHE A 59 -9.40 -0.87 7.62
C PHE A 59 -10.07 -1.54 6.42
N LYS A 60 -10.00 -2.88 6.31
CA LYS A 60 -10.69 -3.67 5.27
C LYS A 60 -12.20 -3.50 5.33
N ALA A 61 -12.77 -3.48 6.54
CA ALA A 61 -14.20 -3.27 6.74
C ALA A 61 -14.64 -1.87 6.27
N ILE A 62 -13.83 -0.83 6.50
CA ILE A 62 -14.13 0.51 5.98
C ILE A 62 -13.93 0.56 4.47
N TYR A 63 -12.85 -0.04 3.97
CA TYR A 63 -12.48 -0.02 2.56
C TYR A 63 -13.54 -0.69 1.67
N SER A 64 -14.14 -1.79 2.14
CA SER A 64 -15.18 -2.53 1.40
C SER A 64 -16.53 -1.81 1.33
N LEU A 65 -16.78 -0.83 2.21
CA LEU A 65 -18.02 -0.02 2.19
C LEU A 65 -17.98 1.06 1.10
N ILE A 66 -16.80 1.41 0.60
CA ILE A 66 -16.62 2.51 -0.34
C ILE A 66 -16.63 1.93 -1.77
N PRO A 67 -17.60 2.28 -2.62
CA PRO A 67 -17.58 1.84 -4.01
C PRO A 67 -16.36 2.44 -4.71
N PHE A 68 -15.67 1.62 -5.51
CA PHE A 68 -14.44 2.01 -6.20
C PHE A 68 -13.32 2.50 -5.26
N ALA A 69 -13.27 2.02 -4.01
CA ALA A 69 -12.27 2.41 -3.02
C ALA A 69 -10.84 2.39 -3.57
N GLN A 70 -10.47 1.33 -4.30
CA GLN A 70 -9.17 1.21 -4.96
C GLN A 70 -8.88 2.33 -5.95
N LEU A 71 -9.84 2.67 -6.82
CA LEU A 71 -9.66 3.77 -7.77
C LEU A 71 -9.55 5.13 -7.04
N ILE A 72 -10.37 5.34 -6.02
CA ILE A 72 -10.34 6.57 -5.22
C ILE A 72 -9.00 6.71 -4.50
N ALA A 73 -8.51 5.63 -3.90
CA ALA A 73 -7.23 5.60 -3.20
C ALA A 73 -6.06 5.84 -4.17
N PHE A 74 -6.06 5.20 -5.33
CA PHE A 74 -5.08 5.42 -6.40
C PHE A 74 -5.03 6.89 -6.86
N ILE A 75 -6.19 7.50 -7.13
CA ILE A 75 -6.29 8.92 -7.50
C ILE A 75 -5.81 9.81 -6.35
N GLY A 76 -6.24 9.50 -5.12
CA GLY A 76 -5.83 10.22 -3.91
C GLY A 76 -4.32 10.25 -3.75
N LEU A 77 -3.65 9.09 -3.81
CA LEU A 77 -2.19 8.99 -3.76
C LEU A 77 -1.52 9.75 -4.92
N SER A 78 -2.06 9.62 -6.14
CA SER A 78 -1.53 10.30 -7.33
C SER A 78 -1.57 11.83 -7.23
N VAL A 79 -2.63 12.39 -6.63
CA VAL A 79 -2.80 13.83 -6.47
C VAL A 79 -2.04 14.35 -5.25
N LEU A 80 -2.22 13.73 -4.07
CA LEU A 80 -1.60 14.20 -2.82
C LEU A 80 -0.08 14.08 -2.85
N SER A 81 0.48 13.07 -3.51
CA SER A 81 1.95 12.93 -3.63
C SER A 81 2.63 14.13 -4.30
N ARG A 82 1.87 14.96 -5.01
CA ARG A 82 2.36 16.17 -5.69
C ARG A 82 2.00 17.46 -4.94
N ASN A 83 1.24 17.38 -3.85
CA ASN A 83 0.84 18.54 -3.06
C ASN A 83 2.04 19.11 -2.28
N PRO A 84 2.56 20.31 -2.61
CA PRO A 84 3.73 20.88 -1.93
C PRO A 84 3.51 21.19 -0.45
N ASP A 85 2.25 21.28 0.00
CA ASP A 85 1.88 21.55 1.39
C ASP A 85 2.08 20.33 2.31
N LEU A 86 2.14 19.12 1.75
CA LEU A 86 2.46 17.91 2.51
C LEU A 86 3.97 17.80 2.74
N PRO A 87 4.43 17.23 3.87
CA PRO A 87 5.85 17.00 4.11
C PRO A 87 6.51 16.17 3.00
N ARG A 88 7.76 16.51 2.68
CA ARG A 88 8.57 15.77 1.68
C ARG A 88 8.61 14.25 1.90
N PRO A 89 8.88 13.73 3.12
CA PRO A 89 8.92 12.28 3.34
C PRO A 89 7.57 11.61 3.11
N VAL A 90 6.47 12.25 3.51
CA VAL A 90 5.12 11.72 3.30
C VAL A 90 4.83 11.56 1.81
N ARG A 91 5.14 12.60 1.01
CA ARG A 91 4.95 12.56 -0.45
C ARG A 91 5.80 11.49 -1.13
N PHE A 92 7.03 11.30 -0.68
CA PHE A 92 7.90 10.24 -1.20
C PHE A 92 7.27 8.87 -0.94
N ASN A 93 6.82 8.59 0.29
CA ASN A 93 6.17 7.33 0.63
C ASN A 93 4.84 7.14 -0.11
N MET A 94 4.08 8.21 -0.37
CA MET A 94 2.90 8.15 -1.24
C MET A 94 3.25 7.71 -2.67
N GLN A 95 4.37 8.19 -3.23
CA GLN A 95 4.83 7.75 -4.56
C GLN A 95 5.26 6.29 -4.55
N GLN A 96 5.93 5.81 -3.50
CA GLN A 96 6.31 4.40 -3.37
C GLN A 96 5.08 3.51 -3.24
N ALA A 97 4.11 3.88 -2.41
CA ALA A 97 2.85 3.17 -2.26
C ALA A 97 2.07 3.11 -3.58
N LEU A 98 2.06 4.20 -4.35
CA LEU A 98 1.45 4.24 -5.68
C LEU A 98 2.12 3.26 -6.65
N ILE A 99 3.45 3.14 -6.62
CA ILE A 99 4.19 2.16 -7.45
C ILE A 99 3.82 0.73 -7.05
N LEU A 100 3.68 0.45 -5.75
CA LEU A 100 3.25 -0.88 -5.27
C LEU A 100 1.83 -1.20 -5.75
N ASP A 101 0.88 -0.26 -5.66
CA ASP A 101 -0.49 -0.47 -6.15
C ASP A 101 -0.51 -0.73 -7.67
N ILE A 102 0.26 0.04 -8.46
CA ILE A 102 0.44 -0.23 -9.90
C ILE A 102 1.02 -1.62 -10.15
N THR A 103 1.98 -2.05 -9.33
CA THR A 103 2.63 -3.36 -9.48
C THR A 103 1.63 -4.49 -9.31
N LEU A 104 0.59 -4.33 -8.48
CA LEU A 104 -0.47 -5.32 -8.27
C LEU A 104 -1.42 -5.48 -9.48
N ILE A 105 -1.40 -4.56 -10.44
CA ILE A 105 -2.18 -4.66 -11.68
C ILE A 105 -1.69 -5.85 -12.51
N VAL A 106 -0.38 -6.05 -12.63
CA VAL A 106 0.22 -7.11 -13.45
C VAL A 106 -0.27 -8.51 -13.03
N PRO A 107 -0.10 -8.97 -11.78
CA PRO A 107 -0.61 -10.27 -11.36
C PRO A 107 -2.14 -10.36 -11.43
N SER A 108 -2.85 -9.23 -11.31
CA SER A 108 -4.31 -9.20 -11.46
C SER A 108 -4.73 -9.55 -12.89
N LEU A 109 -4.06 -8.98 -13.89
CA LEU A 109 -4.32 -9.25 -15.30
C LEU A 109 -3.94 -10.69 -15.66
N LEU A 110 -2.81 -11.19 -15.13
CA LEU A 110 -2.40 -12.59 -15.32
C LEU A 110 -3.43 -13.57 -14.75
N GLY A 111 -4.02 -13.26 -13.59
CA GLY A 111 -5.07 -14.08 -12.98
C GLY A 111 -6.40 -14.09 -13.73
N GLN A 112 -6.62 -13.16 -14.67
CA GLN A 112 -7.84 -13.06 -15.47
C GLN A 112 -7.73 -13.75 -16.84
N LEU A 113 -6.58 -14.35 -17.15
CA LEU A 113 -6.38 -15.01 -18.43
C LEU A 113 -7.34 -16.20 -18.59
N PRO A 114 -7.92 -16.42 -19.78
CA PRO A 114 -9.00 -17.40 -19.99
C PRO A 114 -8.49 -18.85 -20.13
N PHE A 115 -7.28 -19.14 -19.70
CA PHE A 115 -6.68 -20.48 -19.77
C PHE A 115 -6.41 -21.05 -18.38
N PRO A 116 -6.49 -22.38 -18.21
CA PRO A 116 -6.27 -23.00 -16.91
C PRO A 116 -4.82 -22.83 -16.47
N ILE A 117 -4.63 -22.23 -15.30
CA ILE A 117 -3.32 -22.13 -14.64
C ILE A 117 -3.21 -23.29 -13.64
N PRO A 118 -2.16 -24.13 -13.70
CA PRO A 118 -1.92 -25.18 -12.72
C PRO A 118 -1.97 -24.64 -11.29
N ALA A 119 -2.67 -25.34 -10.39
CA ALA A 119 -2.90 -24.88 -9.02
C ALA A 119 -1.60 -24.57 -8.26
N LEU A 120 -0.54 -25.35 -8.49
CA LEU A 120 0.77 -25.10 -7.87
C LEU A 120 1.34 -23.73 -8.27
N LEU A 121 1.24 -23.35 -9.55
CA LEU A 121 1.72 -22.07 -10.06
C LEU A 121 0.82 -20.92 -9.58
N ALA A 122 -0.50 -21.11 -9.60
CA ALA A 122 -1.43 -20.11 -9.12
C ALA A 122 -1.25 -19.81 -7.63
N ASN A 123 -1.13 -20.85 -6.79
CA ASN A 123 -0.95 -20.70 -5.35
C ASN A 123 0.41 -20.08 -5.01
N SER A 124 1.49 -20.59 -5.61
CA SER A 124 2.84 -20.10 -5.34
C SER A 124 3.04 -18.67 -5.86
N GLY A 125 2.49 -18.36 -7.04
CA GLY A 125 2.51 -17.01 -7.62
C GLY A 125 1.75 -16.01 -6.76
N SER A 126 0.54 -16.37 -6.33
CA SER A 126 -0.25 -15.55 -5.40
C SER A 126 0.50 -15.30 -4.08
N ASN A 127 1.06 -16.34 -3.47
CA ASN A 127 1.84 -16.23 -2.24
C ASN A 127 3.07 -15.33 -2.42
N CYS A 128 3.77 -15.47 -3.55
CA CYS A 128 4.91 -14.63 -3.90
C CYS A 128 4.52 -13.15 -3.96
N VAL A 129 3.42 -12.83 -4.64
CA VAL A 129 2.91 -11.44 -4.73
C VAL A 129 2.61 -10.88 -3.34
N TYR A 130 1.92 -11.65 -2.48
CA TYR A 130 1.60 -11.21 -1.13
C TYR A 130 2.85 -10.97 -0.27
N LEU A 131 3.79 -11.92 -0.28
CA LEU A 131 5.04 -11.79 0.47
C LEU A 131 5.90 -10.64 -0.02
N ALA A 132 5.98 -10.44 -1.35
CA ALA A 132 6.68 -9.31 -1.93
C ALA A 132 6.04 -7.97 -1.52
N MET A 133 4.71 -7.90 -1.49
CA MET A 133 3.98 -6.72 -0.99
C MET A 133 4.36 -6.47 0.47
N VAL A 134 4.13 -7.43 1.36
CA VAL A 134 4.39 -7.29 2.80
C VAL A 134 5.84 -6.92 3.07
N ALA A 135 6.79 -7.53 2.37
CA ALA A 135 8.22 -7.21 2.47
C ALA A 135 8.57 -5.82 1.92
N SER A 136 7.75 -5.22 1.05
CA SER A 136 7.97 -3.87 0.53
C SER A 136 7.46 -2.77 1.47
N VAL A 137 6.61 -3.14 2.44
CA VAL A 137 6.01 -2.22 3.43
C VAL A 137 6.66 -2.35 4.82
N GLY A 138 7.38 -3.45 5.07
CA GLY A 138 8.05 -3.79 6.33
C GLY A 138 9.52 -3.41 6.39
#